data_AF-A0A8T4J6C2-F1
#
_entry.id   AF-A0A8T4J6C2-F1
#
_cell.length_a   1.000
_cell.length_b   1.000
_cell.length_c   1.000
_cell.angle_alpha   90.00
_cell.angle_beta   90.00
_cell.angle_gamma   90.00
#
_symmetry.space_group_name_H-M   'P 1'
#
loop_
_entity.id
_entity.type
_entity.pdbx_description
1 polymer ?
#
loop_
_entity_poly.entity_id
_entity_poly.type
_entity_poly.pdbx_seq_one_letter_code
_entity_poly.pdbx_strand_id
1 'polypeptide(L)'
;MPFKDTRVLKEYKHAWYQRKKEGLPTRTKKLLTEKERKERNLQVKRKSNKKMRMKKGDFLKKKLGDKCHFCGYNERLTCHRKDGKTHKLFSDMSLGALQKEMKNPDKYIRVCFKCHKAVHWCMKKLNMKWREIQGKFSK
;
A
#
# COMPACT_ATOMS: atom_id res chain seq x y z
N MET A 1 4.44 6.14 -25.58
CA MET A 1 5.25 7.09 -26.36
C MET A 1 4.36 8.27 -26.75
N PRO A 2 4.79 9.53 -26.64
CA PRO A 2 3.86 10.66 -26.60
C PRO A 2 3.47 11.26 -27.97
N PHE A 3 3.95 10.73 -29.09
CA PHE A 3 3.59 11.25 -30.41
C PHE A 3 2.57 10.32 -31.07
N LYS A 4 1.31 10.76 -31.14
CA LYS A 4 0.25 10.08 -31.89
C LYS A 4 0.33 10.35 -33.41
N ASP A 5 1.06 11.39 -33.81
CA ASP A 5 1.27 11.80 -35.20
C ASP A 5 2.57 11.21 -35.76
N THR A 6 2.45 10.51 -36.89
CA THR A 6 3.55 9.81 -37.58
C THR A 6 4.54 10.77 -38.24
N ARG A 7 4.10 11.97 -38.65
CA ARG A 7 4.97 13.01 -39.25
C ARG A 7 5.88 13.61 -38.19
N VAL A 8 5.31 14.00 -37.05
CA VAL A 8 6.07 14.54 -35.90
C VAL A 8 7.10 13.53 -35.39
N LEU A 9 6.75 12.24 -35.41
CA LEU A 9 7.69 11.18 -35.04
C LEU A 9 8.85 11.04 -36.04
N LYS A 10 8.60 11.18 -37.35
CA LYS A 10 9.64 11.16 -38.40
C LYS A 10 10.59 12.36 -38.26
N GLU A 11 10.04 13.55 -38.07
CA GLU A 11 10.81 14.78 -37.87
C GLU A 11 11.70 14.70 -36.62
N TYR A 12 11.14 14.22 -35.50
CA TYR A 12 11.91 13.98 -34.28
C TYR A 12 13.05 12.97 -34.47
N LYS A 13 12.78 11.84 -35.15
CA LYS A 13 13.81 10.81 -35.43
C LYS A 13 14.93 11.36 -36.31
N HIS A 14 14.58 12.15 -37.33
CA HIS A 14 15.54 12.79 -38.21
C HIS A 14 16.42 13.77 -37.43
N ALA A 15 15.83 14.69 -36.65
CA ALA A 15 16.57 15.64 -35.82
C ALA A 15 17.45 14.94 -34.77
N TRP A 16 16.98 13.86 -34.16
CA TRP A 16 17.76 13.04 -33.22
C TRP A 16 18.98 12.40 -33.90
N TYR A 17 18.80 11.89 -35.12
CA TYR A 17 19.87 11.26 -35.89
C TYR A 17 20.94 12.26 -36.32
N GLN A 18 20.54 13.46 -36.79
CA GLN A 18 21.48 14.52 -37.15
C GLN A 18 22.34 14.94 -35.96
N ARG A 19 21.73 15.16 -34.79
CA ARG A 19 22.46 15.45 -33.54
C ARG A 19 23.45 14.35 -33.18
N LYS A 20 23.08 13.07 -33.36
CA LYS A 20 23.98 11.94 -33.10
C LYS A 20 25.19 11.95 -34.05
N LYS A 21 24.97 12.24 -35.33
CA LYS A 21 26.01 12.33 -36.36
C LYS A 21 27.01 13.45 -36.07
N GLU A 22 26.52 14.56 -35.53
CA GLU A 22 27.32 15.73 -35.13
C GLU A 22 28.03 15.56 -33.76
N GLY A 23 27.91 14.38 -33.12
CA GLY A 23 28.47 14.15 -31.78
C GLY A 23 27.76 14.94 -30.67
N LEU A 24 26.63 15.59 -30.98
CA LEU A 24 25.87 16.37 -30.01
C LEU A 24 25.09 15.45 -29.07
N PRO A 25 24.90 15.85 -27.80
CA PRO A 25 24.08 15.10 -26.87
C PRO A 25 22.65 15.01 -27.39
N THR A 26 22.24 13.78 -27.70
CA THR A 26 20.90 13.45 -28.20
C THR A 26 19.82 13.50 -27.10
N ARG A 27 20.25 13.58 -25.84
CA ARG A 27 19.41 13.77 -24.67
C ARG A 27 19.89 14.99 -23.91
N THR A 28 19.28 16.14 -24.19
CA THR A 28 19.36 17.30 -23.28
C THR A 28 18.61 16.93 -22.00
N LYS A 29 19.30 16.31 -21.04
CA LYS A 29 18.78 16.27 -19.67
C LYS A 29 18.73 17.73 -19.24
N LYS A 30 17.52 18.31 -19.16
CA LYS A 30 17.32 19.59 -18.49
C LYS A 30 18.03 19.48 -17.13
N LEU A 31 19.05 20.32 -16.93
CA LEU A 31 19.76 20.39 -15.67
C LEU A 31 18.77 20.91 -14.64
N LEU A 32 18.19 19.99 -13.88
CA LEU A 32 17.32 20.35 -12.77
C LEU A 32 18.16 21.03 -11.70
N THR A 33 17.63 22.12 -11.18
CA THR A 33 18.10 22.75 -9.94
C THR A 33 18.01 21.74 -8.78
N GLU A 34 18.76 21.98 -7.71
CA GLU A 34 18.71 21.10 -6.53
C GLU A 34 17.29 21.01 -5.93
N LYS A 35 16.56 22.14 -5.92
CA LYS A 35 15.16 22.21 -5.47
C LYS A 35 14.25 21.31 -6.31
N GLU A 36 14.32 21.42 -7.64
CA GLU A 36 13.54 20.57 -8.55
C GLU A 36 13.91 19.08 -8.40
N ARG A 37 15.19 18.75 -8.17
CA ARG A 37 15.61 17.36 -7.90
C ARG A 37 15.00 16.83 -6.61
N LYS A 38 15.06 17.60 -5.52
CA LYS A 38 14.47 17.24 -4.22
C LYS A 38 12.97 17.03 -4.34
N GLU A 39 12.26 17.94 -5.02
CA GLU A 39 10.82 17.85 -5.25
C GLU A 39 10.44 16.63 -6.09
N ARG A 40 11.15 16.39 -7.20
CA ARG A 40 10.95 15.20 -8.03
C ARG A 40 11.17 13.91 -7.22
N ASN A 41 12.23 13.84 -6.43
CA ASN A 41 12.53 12.67 -5.60
C ASN A 41 11.43 12.44 -4.55
N LEU A 42 10.92 13.51 -3.92
CA LEU A 42 9.81 13.44 -2.99
C LEU A 42 8.52 12.95 -3.68
N GLN A 43 8.23 13.44 -4.88
CA GLN A 43 7.06 13.01 -5.64
C GLN A 43 7.14 11.53 -6.03
N VAL A 44 8.31 11.07 -6.50
CA VAL A 44 8.57 9.65 -6.80
C VAL A 44 8.39 8.80 -5.54
N LYS A 45 8.95 9.23 -4.39
CA LYS A 45 8.80 8.55 -3.11
C LYS A 45 7.33 8.46 -2.68
N ARG A 46 6.56 9.54 -2.78
CA ARG A 46 5.11 9.57 -2.47
C ARG A 46 4.33 8.60 -3.36
N LYS A 47 4.58 8.58 -4.67
CA LYS A 47 3.94 7.66 -5.63
C LYS A 47 4.28 6.20 -5.31
N SER A 48 5.55 5.91 -5.03
CA SER A 48 6.00 4.57 -4.64
C SER A 48 5.33 4.10 -3.35
N ASN A 49 5.33 4.94 -2.30
CA ASN A 49 4.67 4.65 -1.02
C ASN A 49 3.16 4.40 -1.17
N LYS A 50 2.47 5.21 -1.99
CA LYS A 50 1.04 5.01 -2.30
C LYS A 50 0.80 3.64 -2.96
N LYS A 51 1.60 3.30 -3.99
CA LYS A 51 1.52 2.00 -4.67
C LYS A 51 1.76 0.84 -3.71
N MET A 52 2.74 0.94 -2.82
CA MET A 52 3.02 -0.08 -1.81
C MET A 52 1.90 -0.22 -0.78
N ARG A 53 1.30 0.89 -0.34
CA ARG A 53 0.14 0.87 0.56
C ARG A 53 -1.06 0.16 -0.07
N MET A 54 -1.36 0.45 -1.33
CA MET A 54 -2.42 -0.24 -2.08
C MET A 54 -2.15 -1.74 -2.18
N LYS A 55 -0.94 -2.14 -2.64
CA LYS A 55 -0.56 -3.56 -2.73
C LYS A 55 -0.73 -4.31 -1.41
N LYS A 56 -0.34 -3.72 -0.28
CA LYS A 56 -0.55 -4.31 1.05
C LYS A 56 -2.03 -4.40 1.41
N GLY A 57 -2.80 -3.35 1.12
CA GLY A 57 -4.25 -3.34 1.33
C GLY A 57 -4.94 -4.46 0.56
N ASP A 58 -4.60 -4.63 -0.71
CA ASP A 58 -5.15 -5.68 -1.58
C ASP A 58 -4.73 -7.07 -1.11
N PHE A 59 -3.48 -7.23 -0.68
CA PHE A 59 -3.01 -8.48 -0.07
C PHE A 59 -3.80 -8.85 1.18
N LEU A 60 -4.03 -7.90 2.09
CA LEU A 60 -4.83 -8.13 3.29
C LEU A 60 -6.30 -8.41 2.98
N LYS A 61 -6.88 -7.71 1.99
CA LYS A 61 -8.24 -7.99 1.51
C LYS A 61 -8.36 -9.43 1.00
N LYS A 62 -7.40 -9.89 0.20
CA LYS A 62 -7.37 -11.26 -0.33
C LYS A 62 -7.23 -12.32 0.78
N LYS A 63 -6.51 -12.02 1.86
CA LYS A 63 -6.21 -12.99 2.93
C LYS A 63 -7.24 -13.02 4.06
N LEU A 64 -7.81 -11.88 4.42
CA LEU A 64 -8.65 -11.73 5.61
C LEU A 64 -10.05 -11.16 5.31
N GLY A 65 -10.36 -10.90 4.04
CA GLY A 65 -11.60 -10.26 3.60
C GLY A 65 -11.53 -8.74 3.51
N ASP A 66 -12.52 -8.17 2.86
CA ASP A 66 -12.67 -6.72 2.63
C ASP A 66 -13.66 -6.05 3.59
N LYS A 67 -14.36 -6.83 4.42
CA LYS A 67 -15.33 -6.38 5.40
C LYS A 67 -14.86 -6.61 6.84
N CYS A 68 -15.42 -5.84 7.76
CA CYS A 68 -15.24 -6.02 9.19
C CYS A 68 -15.88 -7.34 9.60
N HIS A 69 -15.13 -8.15 10.35
CA HIS A 69 -15.58 -9.45 10.84
C HIS A 69 -16.86 -9.38 11.71
N PHE A 70 -17.08 -8.28 12.44
CA PHE A 70 -18.21 -8.12 13.35
C PHE A 70 -19.39 -7.35 12.76
N CYS A 71 -19.15 -6.20 12.12
CA CYS A 71 -20.23 -5.31 11.68
C CYS A 71 -20.40 -5.25 10.16
N GLY A 72 -19.57 -5.96 9.38
CA GLY A 72 -19.64 -5.95 7.91
C GLY A 72 -19.18 -4.65 7.22
N TYR A 73 -18.90 -3.57 7.97
CA TYR A 73 -18.37 -2.31 7.42
C TYR A 73 -17.06 -2.54 6.64
N ASN A 74 -16.83 -1.83 5.54
CA ASN A 74 -15.73 -2.13 4.59
C ASN A 74 -14.63 -1.05 4.54
N GLU A 75 -14.79 0.07 5.23
CA GLU A 75 -13.79 1.15 5.21
C GLU A 75 -12.90 1.15 6.44
N ARG A 76 -11.67 1.69 6.26
CA ARG A 76 -10.69 1.93 7.33
C ARG A 76 -10.48 0.74 8.27
N LEU A 77 -10.50 -0.48 7.72
CA LEU A 77 -10.30 -1.70 8.51
C LEU A 77 -8.83 -1.88 8.88
N THR A 78 -8.61 -2.18 10.15
CA THR A 78 -7.32 -2.60 10.70
C THR A 78 -7.29 -4.11 10.93
N CYS A 79 -6.11 -4.66 11.15
CA CYS A 79 -5.95 -6.05 11.55
C CYS A 79 -5.84 -6.13 13.07
N HIS A 80 -6.45 -7.15 13.65
CA HIS A 80 -6.34 -7.47 15.08
C HIS A 80 -5.91 -8.93 15.23
N ARG A 81 -5.07 -9.23 16.23
CA ARG A 81 -4.72 -10.62 16.57
C ARG A 81 -5.75 -11.22 17.51
N LYS A 82 -6.22 -12.42 17.21
CA LYS A 82 -7.19 -13.13 18.07
C LYS A 82 -6.65 -13.43 19.47
N ASP A 83 -5.33 -13.51 19.64
CA ASP A 83 -4.73 -13.74 20.97
C ASP A 83 -4.59 -12.47 21.83
N GLY A 84 -5.01 -11.30 21.32
CA GLY A 84 -4.93 -10.02 22.03
C GLY A 84 -3.51 -9.47 22.19
N LYS A 85 -2.49 -10.16 21.69
CA LYS A 85 -1.09 -9.71 21.77
C LYS A 85 -0.87 -8.54 20.82
N THR A 86 -0.06 -7.60 21.27
CA THR A 86 0.40 -6.48 20.43
C THR A 86 1.21 -7.01 19.24
N HIS A 87 1.04 -6.39 18.08
CA HIS A 87 1.83 -6.66 16.90
C HIS A 87 2.29 -5.37 16.24
N LYS A 88 3.36 -5.46 15.44
CA LYS A 88 3.80 -4.33 14.62
C LYS A 88 2.68 -3.94 13.65
N LEU A 89 2.52 -2.64 13.43
CA LEU A 89 1.58 -2.15 12.45
C LEU A 89 1.96 -2.68 11.06
N PHE A 90 1.01 -3.27 10.34
CA PHE A 90 1.24 -3.80 8.99
C PHE A 90 1.59 -2.71 7.96
N SER A 91 1.23 -1.45 8.26
CA SER A 91 1.70 -0.28 7.52
C SER A 91 3.23 -0.18 7.51
N ASP A 92 3.89 -0.63 8.58
CA ASP A 92 5.30 -0.41 8.86
C ASP A 92 6.15 -1.66 8.51
N MET A 93 5.50 -2.79 8.24
CA MET A 93 6.17 -4.01 7.80
C MET A 93 6.52 -3.93 6.30
N SER A 94 7.60 -4.54 5.84
CA SER A 94 7.79 -4.74 4.39
C SER A 94 6.71 -5.70 3.85
N LEU A 95 6.46 -5.69 2.53
CA LEU A 95 5.50 -6.64 1.94
C LEU A 95 5.92 -8.10 2.19
N GLY A 96 7.22 -8.41 2.12
CA GLY A 96 7.73 -9.75 2.42
C GLY A 96 7.55 -10.15 3.89
N ALA A 97 7.77 -9.22 4.83
CA ALA A 97 7.51 -9.49 6.24
C ALA A 97 6.02 -9.72 6.51
N LEU A 98 5.15 -8.92 5.89
CA LEU A 98 3.70 -9.11 5.97
C LEU A 98 3.27 -10.47 5.41
N GLN A 99 3.84 -10.90 4.29
CA GLN A 99 3.58 -12.23 3.71
C GLN A 99 3.99 -13.36 4.64
N LYS A 100 5.15 -13.24 5.31
CA LYS A 100 5.61 -14.21 6.31
C LYS A 100 4.65 -14.27 7.51
N GLU A 101 4.22 -13.12 8.01
CA GLU A 101 3.26 -13.03 9.12
C GLU A 101 1.91 -13.65 8.77
N MET A 102 1.45 -13.45 7.53
CA MET A 102 0.18 -13.97 7.02
C MET A 102 0.24 -15.42 6.52
N LYS A 103 1.30 -16.19 6.86
CA LYS A 103 1.31 -17.64 6.64
C LYS A 103 0.20 -18.35 7.44
N ASN A 104 -0.17 -17.81 8.60
CA ASN A 104 -1.26 -18.30 9.44
C ASN A 104 -2.35 -17.22 9.57
N PRO A 105 -3.17 -17.00 8.52
CA PRO A 105 -4.17 -15.92 8.50
C PRO A 105 -5.21 -16.07 9.61
N ASP A 106 -5.48 -17.28 10.08
CA ASP A 106 -6.47 -17.56 11.13
C ASP A 106 -6.15 -16.91 12.48
N LYS A 107 -4.90 -16.50 12.71
CA LYS A 107 -4.51 -15.74 13.92
C LYS A 107 -5.00 -14.29 13.88
N TYR A 108 -5.43 -13.82 12.72
CA TYR A 108 -5.78 -12.45 12.44
C TYR A 108 -7.22 -12.32 11.99
N ILE A 109 -7.77 -11.12 12.16
CA ILE A 109 -9.07 -10.71 11.63
C ILE A 109 -8.95 -9.28 11.12
N ARG A 110 -9.87 -8.87 10.23
CA ARG A 110 -10.06 -7.47 9.90
C ARG A 110 -11.27 -6.90 10.60
N VAL A 111 -11.08 -5.74 11.23
CA VAL A 111 -12.12 -5.05 11.98
C VAL A 111 -12.06 -3.54 11.73
N CYS A 112 -13.21 -2.89 11.75
CA CYS A 112 -13.27 -1.42 11.71
C CYS A 112 -12.72 -0.84 13.02
N PHE A 113 -12.37 0.45 13.01
CA PHE A 113 -11.78 1.10 14.19
C PHE A 113 -12.65 1.01 15.45
N LYS A 114 -13.98 1.12 15.32
CA LYS A 114 -14.92 0.99 16.44
C LYS A 114 -14.88 -0.43 17.04
N CYS A 115 -15.04 -1.45 16.20
CA CYS A 115 -14.95 -2.85 16.63
C CYS A 115 -13.57 -3.19 17.19
N HIS A 116 -12.49 -2.66 16.60
CA HIS A 116 -11.13 -2.85 17.09
C HIS A 116 -10.95 -2.36 18.53
N LYS A 117 -11.44 -1.15 18.82
CA LYS A 117 -11.43 -0.60 20.18
C LYS A 117 -12.27 -1.44 21.14
N ALA A 118 -13.46 -1.86 20.72
CA ALA A 118 -14.34 -2.69 21.54
C ALA A 118 -13.68 -4.02 21.90
N VAL A 119 -13.05 -4.71 20.93
CA VAL A 119 -12.33 -5.97 21.18
C VAL A 119 -11.19 -5.77 22.18
N HIS A 120 -10.37 -4.73 22.00
CA HIS A 120 -9.30 -4.43 22.97
C HIS A 120 -9.84 -4.11 24.35
N TRP A 121 -10.97 -3.40 24.44
CA TRP A 121 -11.61 -3.11 25.71
C TRP A 121 -12.11 -4.39 26.39
N CYS A 122 -12.83 -5.26 25.68
CA CYS A 122 -13.28 -6.56 26.19
C CYS A 122 -12.11 -7.42 26.68
N MET A 123 -11.04 -7.53 25.89
CA MET A 123 -9.86 -8.32 26.27
C MET A 123 -9.13 -7.73 27.49
N LYS A 124 -8.98 -6.40 27.56
CA LYS A 124 -8.20 -5.76 28.62
C LYS A 124 -8.96 -5.55 29.92
N LYS A 125 -10.27 -5.27 29.85
CA LYS A 125 -11.08 -4.88 31.00
C LYS A 125 -11.93 -6.02 31.53
N LEU A 126 -12.39 -6.91 30.65
CA LEU A 126 -13.23 -8.04 31.03
C LEU A 126 -12.47 -9.37 30.99
N ASN A 127 -11.18 -9.35 30.65
CA ASN A 127 -10.32 -10.53 30.47
C ASN A 127 -10.94 -11.59 29.52
N MET A 128 -11.78 -11.15 28.58
CA MET A 128 -12.46 -12.05 27.65
C MET A 128 -11.48 -12.58 26.60
N LYS A 129 -11.51 -13.89 26.38
CA LYS A 129 -10.83 -14.55 25.27
C LYS A 129 -11.58 -14.29 23.97
N TRP A 130 -10.86 -14.37 22.85
CA TRP A 130 -11.44 -14.18 21.52
C TRP A 130 -12.69 -15.02 21.25
N ARG A 131 -12.71 -16.29 21.68
CA ARG A 131 -13.87 -17.19 21.46
C ARG A 131 -15.14 -16.65 22.12
N GLU A 132 -15.02 -16.06 23.31
CA GLU A 132 -16.15 -15.50 24.06
C GLU A 132 -16.66 -14.23 23.39
N ILE A 133 -15.74 -13.38 22.92
CA ILE A 133 -16.09 -12.17 22.15
C ILE A 133 -16.81 -12.59 20.86
N GLN A 134 -16.26 -13.53 20.10
CA GLN A 134 -16.84 -13.99 18.85
C GLN A 134 -18.28 -14.47 19.03
N GLY A 135 -18.54 -15.31 20.04
CA GLY A 135 -19.89 -15.83 20.32
C GLY A 135 -20.93 -14.76 20.70
N LYS A 136 -20.51 -13.57 21.15
CA LYS A 136 -21.42 -12.46 21.48
C LYS A 136 -21.75 -11.56 20.29
N PHE A 137 -20.92 -11.57 19.25
CA PHE A 137 -21.08 -10.70 18.08
C PHE A 137 -21.40 -11.45 16.78
N SER A 138 -21.28 -12.77 16.78
CA SER A 138 -21.85 -13.62 15.74
C SER A 138 -23.37 -13.55 15.83
N LYS A 139 -23.98 -12.76 14.92
CA LYS A 139 -25.41 -12.88 14.61
C LYS A 139 -25.68 -14.21 13.94
#